data_AF-W4H4Z0-F1
#
_entry.id   AF-W4H4Z0-F1
#
_cell.length_a   1.000
_cell.length_b   1.000
_cell.length_c   1.000
_cell.angle_alpha   90.00
_cell.angle_beta   90.00
_cell.angle_gamma   90.00
#
_symmetry.space_group_name_H-M   'P 1'
#
loop_
_entity.id
_entity.type
_entity.pdbx_description
1 polymer ?
#
loop_
_entity_poly.entity_id
_entity_poly.type
_entity_poly.pdbx_seq_one_letter_code
_entity_poly.pdbx_strand_id
1 'polypeptide(L)'
;MHPQQHGFLQRSHMSLRLKLALLRRSPPTSHNQLEALSQAVANKGGEVQNVWAFIDGTVRECCRPDGDERQRTVFNGHKRRHAVKYQTLVTPDGIISHAFGPIEGRRHDLTILRQSKLESVIAADTRFRGFVIYGDPAYGYSDQLASPFGGARLTAAQREVNKSISRVRISVEWSFGQVLQYWPIVDFKKKSRIGNSPIAKMYKVAVLLTNCITCDRGRNTNSAYFGLPPPTLEEYLHVNM
;
A
#
# COMPACT_ATOMS: atom_id res chain seq x y z
N MET A 1 -15.96 -33.83 44.09
CA MET A 1 -17.00 -32.92 43.54
C MET A 1 -16.33 -31.91 42.63
N HIS A 2 -17.00 -31.61 41.51
CA HIS A 2 -16.54 -30.81 40.38
C HIS A 2 -16.13 -29.36 40.74
N PRO A 3 -15.33 -28.71 39.86
CA PRO A 3 -14.74 -27.37 40.00
C PRO A 3 -15.45 -26.29 39.15
N GLN A 4 -15.36 -25.01 39.54
CA GLN A 4 -15.58 -23.81 38.72
C GLN A 4 -14.95 -22.61 39.46
N GLN A 5 -14.45 -21.51 38.90
CA GLN A 5 -14.08 -21.03 37.57
C GLN A 5 -13.32 -19.71 37.83
N HIS A 6 -12.14 -19.49 37.22
CA HIS A 6 -11.71 -18.21 36.63
C HIS A 6 -10.24 -18.27 36.15
N GLY A 7 -10.03 -19.06 35.10
CA GLY A 7 -9.09 -18.67 34.04
C GLY A 7 -9.90 -17.94 32.97
N PHE A 8 -9.68 -16.63 32.81
CA PHE A 8 -10.32 -15.87 31.73
C PHE A 8 -9.46 -14.69 31.28
N LEU A 9 -8.25 -14.95 30.77
CA LEU A 9 -7.55 -14.11 29.78
C LEU A 9 -6.27 -14.78 29.22
N GLN A 10 -6.25 -16.11 29.12
CA GLN A 10 -5.28 -16.86 28.33
C GLN A 10 -6.03 -17.97 27.58
N ARG A 11 -6.46 -17.66 26.34
CA ARG A 11 -6.65 -18.57 25.20
C ARG A 11 -7.44 -17.86 24.10
N SER A 12 -6.71 -17.10 23.29
CA SER A 12 -7.02 -16.90 21.87
C SER A 12 -5.72 -16.70 21.10
N HIS A 13 -4.78 -17.65 21.28
CA HIS A 13 -3.61 -17.85 20.43
C HIS A 13 -4.00 -18.48 19.08
N MET A 14 -4.98 -17.88 18.39
CA MET A 14 -5.30 -18.22 17.02
C MET A 14 -5.52 -16.94 16.22
N SER A 15 -4.60 -16.71 15.29
CA SER A 15 -4.66 -15.71 14.21
C SER A 15 -4.03 -14.32 14.45
N LEU A 16 -2.95 -14.24 15.23
CA LEU A 16 -1.85 -13.30 14.89
C LEU A 16 -1.00 -13.82 13.71
N ARG A 17 -1.01 -15.14 13.45
CA ARG A 17 -0.32 -15.77 12.32
C ARG A 17 -0.93 -15.46 10.94
N LEU A 18 -2.21 -15.09 10.87
CA LEU A 18 -2.89 -14.83 9.60
C LEU A 18 -2.95 -13.33 9.21
N LYS A 19 -2.60 -12.41 10.13
CA LYS A 19 -2.84 -10.97 9.96
C LYS A 19 -1.66 -10.15 9.42
N LEU A 20 -0.48 -10.74 9.29
CA LEU A 20 0.70 -10.08 8.73
C LEU A 20 1.32 -10.86 7.56
N ALA A 21 0.98 -12.13 7.34
CA ALA A 21 1.64 -12.97 6.35
C ALA A 21 1.26 -12.65 4.89
N LEU A 22 0.03 -12.19 4.61
CA LEU A 22 -0.45 -12.01 3.23
C LEU A 22 -0.03 -10.68 2.56
N LEU A 23 0.55 -9.74 3.32
CA LEU A 23 1.16 -8.49 2.79
C LEU A 23 2.61 -8.29 3.30
N ARG A 24 3.19 -9.31 3.95
CA ARG A 24 4.64 -9.41 4.18
C ARG A 24 5.33 -10.34 3.18
N ARG A 25 4.60 -11.02 2.29
CA ARG A 25 5.12 -12.11 1.45
C ARG A 25 5.19 -11.91 -0.06
N SER A 26 4.89 -10.74 -0.61
CA SER A 26 5.30 -10.49 -2.00
C SER A 26 5.99 -9.13 -2.19
N PRO A 27 7.07 -8.83 -1.45
CA PRO A 27 8.17 -8.13 -2.08
C PRO A 27 8.75 -9.03 -3.20
N PRO A 28 9.40 -8.45 -4.22
CA PRO A 28 10.05 -9.23 -5.26
C PRO A 28 10.95 -10.32 -4.64
N THR A 29 10.76 -11.56 -5.08
CA THR A 29 11.35 -12.76 -4.48
C THR A 29 12.86 -12.85 -4.72
N SER A 30 13.39 -12.07 -5.66
CA SER A 30 14.81 -12.01 -5.97
C SER A 30 15.27 -10.59 -6.32
N HIS A 31 16.59 -10.38 -6.25
CA HIS A 31 17.24 -9.16 -6.75
C HIS A 31 16.89 -8.90 -8.23
N ASN A 32 16.88 -9.95 -9.06
CA ASN A 32 16.54 -9.87 -10.47
C ASN A 32 15.11 -9.34 -10.71
N GLN A 33 14.17 -9.64 -9.82
CA GLN A 33 12.83 -9.07 -9.93
C GLN A 33 12.81 -7.58 -9.55
N LEU A 34 13.60 -7.14 -8.57
CA LEU A 34 13.74 -5.70 -8.25
C LEU A 34 14.33 -4.93 -9.44
N GLU A 35 15.34 -5.51 -10.09
CA GLU A 35 15.92 -4.96 -11.32
C GLU A 35 14.87 -4.88 -12.45
N ALA A 36 14.09 -5.93 -12.66
CA ALA A 36 13.04 -5.93 -13.69
C ALA A 36 11.99 -4.84 -13.43
N LEU A 37 11.59 -4.65 -12.17
CA LEU A 37 10.65 -3.61 -11.77
C LEU A 37 11.24 -2.22 -11.98
N SER A 38 12.48 -1.97 -11.54
CA SER A 38 13.11 -0.66 -11.72
C SER A 38 13.39 -0.34 -13.18
N GLN A 39 13.80 -1.34 -13.96
CA GLN A 39 13.98 -1.20 -15.39
C GLN A 39 12.66 -0.90 -16.10
N ALA A 40 11.55 -1.50 -15.67
CA ALA A 40 10.23 -1.18 -16.23
C ALA A 40 9.83 0.29 -15.98
N VAL A 41 10.14 0.84 -14.79
CA VAL A 41 9.94 2.27 -14.50
C VAL A 41 10.81 3.15 -15.38
N ALA A 42 12.10 2.81 -15.50
CA ALA A 42 13.06 3.54 -16.33
C ALA A 42 12.68 3.52 -17.82
N ASN A 43 12.34 2.33 -18.36
CA ASN A 43 11.89 2.14 -19.73
C ASN A 43 10.60 2.91 -20.04
N LYS A 44 9.75 3.13 -19.03
CA LYS A 44 8.55 3.95 -19.18
C LYS A 44 8.82 5.46 -19.15
N GLY A 45 10.09 5.85 -19.00
CA GLY A 45 10.55 7.22 -19.02
C GLY A 45 10.47 7.90 -17.65
N GLY A 46 10.67 7.15 -16.56
CA GLY A 46 11.00 7.72 -15.25
C GLY A 46 12.52 7.88 -15.12
N GLU A 47 13.01 9.07 -14.78
CA GLU A 47 14.46 9.32 -14.75
C GLU A 47 15.17 8.74 -13.52
N VAL A 48 14.43 8.38 -12.46
CA VAL A 48 15.00 7.75 -11.27
C VAL A 48 15.13 6.24 -11.50
N GLN A 49 16.35 5.78 -11.77
CA GLN A 49 16.64 4.45 -12.34
C GLN A 49 16.39 3.27 -11.40
N ASN A 50 16.38 3.49 -10.10
CA ASN A 50 16.33 2.43 -9.08
C ASN A 50 14.97 2.38 -8.34
N VAL A 51 13.91 2.96 -8.91
CA VAL A 51 12.56 2.94 -8.33
C VAL A 51 11.88 1.61 -8.64
N TRP A 52 11.65 0.76 -7.64
CA TRP A 52 11.02 -0.55 -7.84
C TRP A 52 9.52 -0.58 -7.53
N ALA A 53 9.01 0.39 -6.76
CA ALA A 53 7.60 0.52 -6.44
C ALA A 53 7.23 1.95 -6.07
N PHE A 54 5.95 2.27 -6.14
CA PHE A 54 5.41 3.55 -5.74
C PHE A 54 4.64 3.44 -4.43
N ILE A 55 4.89 4.38 -3.51
CA ILE A 55 4.18 4.50 -2.25
C ILE A 55 3.13 5.61 -2.32
N ASP A 56 1.94 5.32 -1.80
CA ASP A 56 0.90 6.33 -1.69
C ASP A 56 -0.06 6.07 -0.53
N GLY A 57 -0.64 7.16 -0.03
CA GLY A 57 -1.71 7.15 0.94
C GLY A 57 -3.07 7.14 0.25
N THR A 58 -3.94 6.21 0.60
CA THR A 58 -5.31 6.15 0.08
C THR A 58 -6.34 6.33 1.18
N VAL A 59 -7.29 7.24 0.95
CA VAL A 59 -8.34 7.62 1.90
C VAL A 59 -9.61 6.85 1.56
N ARG A 60 -10.23 6.22 2.55
CA ARG A 60 -11.51 5.51 2.43
C ARG A 60 -12.54 6.13 3.37
N GLU A 61 -13.66 6.57 2.82
CA GLU A 61 -14.71 7.21 3.61
C GLU A 61 -15.33 6.24 4.62
N CYS A 62 -15.64 6.74 5.80
CA CYS A 62 -16.36 6.01 6.83
C CYS A 62 -17.60 6.79 7.29
N CYS A 63 -18.54 6.06 7.93
CA CYS A 63 -19.64 6.69 8.66
C CYS A 63 -19.07 7.66 9.70
N ARG A 64 -19.79 8.75 9.95
CA ARG A 64 -19.57 9.59 11.14
C ARG A 64 -19.73 8.69 12.36
N PRO A 65 -18.67 8.47 13.16
CA PRO A 65 -18.80 7.68 14.38
C PRO A 65 -19.62 8.45 15.43
N ASP A 66 -20.30 7.73 16.31
CA ASP A 66 -21.01 8.33 17.45
C ASP A 66 -19.99 8.73 18.54
N GLY A 67 -20.17 9.91 19.13
CA GLY A 67 -19.29 10.48 20.16
C GLY A 67 -18.23 11.47 19.64
N ASP A 68 -18.11 12.62 20.32
CA ASP A 68 -17.38 13.80 19.86
C ASP A 68 -15.86 13.57 19.67
N GLU A 69 -15.23 12.76 20.53
CA GLU A 69 -13.80 12.41 20.42
C GLU A 69 -13.48 11.48 19.24
N ARG A 70 -14.37 10.51 18.97
CA ARG A 70 -14.26 9.58 17.83
C ARG A 70 -14.51 10.29 16.49
N GLN A 71 -15.32 11.35 16.50
CA GLN A 71 -15.54 12.20 15.32
C GLN A 71 -14.30 13.00 14.96
N ARG A 72 -13.66 13.65 15.94
CA ARG A 72 -12.45 14.47 15.73
C ARG A 72 -11.24 13.65 15.28
N THR A 73 -11.18 12.37 15.63
CA THR A 73 -10.07 11.47 15.29
C THR A 73 -10.09 10.99 13.85
N VAL A 74 -11.26 10.75 13.25
CA VAL A 74 -11.37 10.26 11.87
C VAL A 74 -11.75 11.32 10.83
N PHE A 75 -11.93 12.57 11.26
CA PHE A 75 -12.21 13.67 10.36
C PHE A 75 -10.96 14.04 9.53
N ASN A 76 -11.00 13.83 8.22
CA ASN A 76 -9.99 14.28 7.28
C ASN A 76 -10.33 15.71 6.85
N GLY A 77 -9.59 16.70 7.38
CA GLY A 77 -9.84 18.12 7.10
C GLY A 77 -9.63 18.54 5.64
N HIS A 78 -8.72 17.88 4.92
CA HIS A 78 -8.47 18.15 3.50
C HIS A 78 -9.65 17.71 2.62
N LYS A 79 -10.32 16.60 2.96
CA LYS A 79 -11.51 16.10 2.25
C LYS A 79 -12.84 16.49 2.90
N ARG A 80 -12.82 17.15 4.07
CA ARG A 80 -13.97 17.50 4.92
C ARG A 80 -14.93 16.33 5.21
N ARG A 81 -14.40 15.11 5.36
CA ARG A 81 -15.19 13.87 5.58
C ARG A 81 -14.53 12.97 6.62
N HIS A 82 -15.33 12.12 7.28
CA HIS A 82 -14.80 11.05 8.12
C HIS A 82 -14.21 9.95 7.24
N ALA A 83 -12.95 9.60 7.45
CA ALA A 83 -12.25 8.63 6.64
C ALA A 83 -11.12 7.93 7.41
N VAL A 84 -10.78 6.74 6.93
CA VAL A 84 -9.56 6.02 7.30
C VAL A 84 -8.54 6.11 6.18
N LYS A 85 -7.27 6.11 6.53
CA LYS A 85 -6.16 6.07 5.58
C LYS A 85 -5.50 4.70 5.57
N TYR A 86 -5.11 4.26 4.39
CA TYR A 86 -4.21 3.14 4.18
C TYR A 86 -2.96 3.63 3.46
N GLN A 87 -1.81 3.05 3.77
CA GLN A 87 -0.58 3.23 2.99
C GLN A 87 -0.36 1.98 2.17
N THR A 88 -0.06 2.14 0.89
CA THR A 88 0.16 1.01 -0.02
C THR A 88 1.43 1.16 -0.83
N LEU A 89 2.03 0.03 -1.18
CA LEU A 89 3.02 -0.05 -2.25
C LEU A 89 2.41 -0.72 -3.48
N VAL A 90 2.64 -0.14 -4.64
CA VAL A 90 2.21 -0.68 -5.94
C VAL A 90 3.44 -0.84 -6.83
N THR A 91 3.61 -2.05 -7.36
CA THR A 91 4.72 -2.41 -8.24
C THR A 91 4.33 -2.29 -9.72
N PRO A 92 5.30 -2.06 -10.64
CA PRO A 92 5.06 -1.96 -12.08
C PRO A 92 4.32 -3.14 -12.71
N ASP A 93 4.50 -4.36 -12.19
CA ASP A 93 3.78 -5.57 -12.60
C ASP A 93 2.28 -5.57 -12.23
N GLY A 94 1.82 -4.51 -11.56
CA GLY A 94 0.43 -4.29 -11.21
C GLY A 94 0.02 -4.86 -9.85
N ILE A 95 0.95 -5.40 -9.07
CA ILE A 95 0.68 -5.95 -7.75
C ILE A 95 0.66 -4.85 -6.67
N ILE A 96 -0.32 -4.90 -5.78
CA ILE A 96 -0.30 -4.12 -4.54
C ILE A 96 0.49 -4.93 -3.50
N SER A 97 1.80 -4.69 -3.40
CA SER A 97 2.73 -5.49 -2.60
C SER A 97 2.69 -5.21 -1.09
N HIS A 98 2.12 -4.07 -0.69
CA HIS A 98 1.96 -3.68 0.71
C HIS A 98 0.65 -2.93 0.93
N ALA A 99 -0.03 -3.17 2.07
CA ALA A 99 -1.12 -2.33 2.57
C ALA A 99 -1.15 -2.26 4.11
N PHE A 100 -0.80 -1.10 4.66
CA PHE A 100 -0.85 -0.78 6.08
C PHE A 100 -2.03 0.12 6.43
N GLY A 101 -2.52 0.01 7.67
CA GLY A 101 -3.73 0.66 8.16
C GLY A 101 -4.84 -0.32 8.55
N PRO A 102 -6.06 0.18 8.83
CA PRO A 102 -6.47 1.58 8.73
C PRO A 102 -5.84 2.45 9.84
N ILE A 103 -5.43 3.66 9.47
CA ILE A 103 -5.05 4.73 10.40
C ILE A 103 -6.09 5.86 10.33
N GLU A 104 -6.26 6.60 11.42
CA GLU A 104 -7.06 7.83 11.48
C GLU A 104 -6.75 8.77 10.30
N GLY A 105 -7.77 9.17 9.53
CA GLY A 105 -7.59 9.95 8.29
C GLY A 105 -6.96 11.33 8.44
N ARG A 106 -6.88 11.88 9.67
CA ARG A 106 -6.21 13.14 9.99
C ARG A 106 -4.68 13.04 10.04
N ARG A 107 -4.12 11.84 10.14
CA ARG A 107 -2.67 11.67 10.26
C ARG A 107 -1.98 11.94 8.91
N HIS A 108 -0.83 12.60 8.97
CA HIS A 108 0.04 12.82 7.81
C HIS A 108 0.62 11.49 7.32
N ASP A 109 0.88 11.37 6.02
CA ASP A 109 1.33 10.11 5.43
C ASP A 109 2.71 9.67 5.97
N LEU A 110 3.57 10.62 6.33
CA LEU A 110 4.81 10.36 7.08
C LEU A 110 4.57 9.70 8.45
N THR A 111 3.46 10.02 9.13
CA THR A 111 3.09 9.34 10.39
C THR A 111 2.73 7.88 10.14
N ILE A 112 2.04 7.60 9.03
CA ILE A 112 1.66 6.25 8.63
C ILE A 112 2.90 5.45 8.26
N LEU A 113 3.86 6.05 7.54
CA LEU A 113 5.15 5.45 7.20
C LEU A 113 5.94 5.03 8.46
N ARG A 114 6.04 5.92 9.44
CA ARG A 114 6.72 5.61 10.72
C ARG A 114 6.02 4.47 11.47
N GLN A 115 4.69 4.42 11.44
CA GLN A 115 3.92 3.36 12.11
C GLN A 115 3.96 2.02 11.38
N SER A 116 4.04 2.02 10.04
CA SER A 116 4.11 0.80 9.24
C SER A 116 5.46 0.10 9.37
N LYS A 117 6.51 0.85 9.78
CA LYS A 117 7.91 0.40 9.81
C LYS A 117 8.41 -0.09 8.46
N LEU A 118 7.79 0.38 7.37
CA LEU A 118 8.06 -0.11 6.02
C LEU A 118 9.52 0.09 5.62
N GLU A 119 10.09 1.27 5.89
CA GLU A 119 11.51 1.55 5.60
C GLU A 119 12.43 0.59 6.36
N SER A 120 12.16 0.31 7.63
CA SER A 120 12.96 -0.63 8.42
C SER A 120 12.85 -2.07 7.88
N VAL A 121 11.67 -2.46 7.38
CA VAL A 121 11.48 -3.78 6.75
C VAL A 121 12.27 -3.87 5.44
N ILE A 122 12.24 -2.83 4.61
CA ILE A 122 13.00 -2.77 3.35
C ILE A 122 14.51 -2.76 3.66
N ALA A 123 14.97 -1.93 4.60
CA ALA A 123 16.37 -1.79 4.96
C ALA A 123 16.99 -3.07 5.54
N ALA A 124 16.20 -3.87 6.26
CA ALA A 124 16.66 -5.13 6.85
C ALA A 124 16.88 -6.25 5.81
N ASP A 125 16.36 -6.08 4.60
CA ASP A 125 16.45 -7.08 3.53
C ASP A 125 17.46 -6.64 2.48
N THR A 126 18.59 -7.34 2.42
CA THR A 126 19.72 -7.00 1.55
C THR A 126 19.36 -7.00 0.07
N ARG A 127 18.27 -7.68 -0.34
CA ARG A 127 17.82 -7.69 -1.74
C ARG A 127 17.47 -6.28 -2.23
N PHE A 128 16.96 -5.43 -1.34
CA PHE A 128 16.54 -4.06 -1.62
C PHE A 128 17.68 -3.04 -1.62
N ARG A 129 18.92 -3.47 -1.33
CA ARG A 129 20.06 -2.56 -1.32
C ARG A 129 20.23 -1.92 -2.70
N GLY A 130 20.29 -0.60 -2.73
CA GLY A 130 20.42 0.17 -3.96
C GLY A 130 19.09 0.49 -4.66
N PHE A 131 17.95 -0.02 -4.16
CA PHE A 131 16.62 0.27 -4.68
C PHE A 131 15.83 1.18 -3.74
N VAL A 132 14.95 2.00 -4.31
CA VAL A 132 14.10 2.92 -3.55
C VAL A 132 12.63 2.75 -3.94
N ILE A 133 11.73 3.01 -2.98
CA ILE A 133 10.33 3.28 -3.27
C ILE A 133 10.15 4.78 -3.55
N TYR A 134 9.22 5.14 -4.44
CA TYR A 134 8.99 6.53 -4.81
C TYR A 134 7.62 7.03 -4.36
N GLY A 135 7.59 8.10 -3.56
CA GLY A 135 6.40 8.67 -2.95
C GLY A 135 6.03 10.06 -3.45
N ASP A 136 4.92 10.60 -2.96
CA ASP A 136 4.61 12.02 -3.08
C ASP A 136 5.60 12.88 -2.24
N PRO A 137 5.58 14.22 -2.35
CA PRO A 137 6.49 15.09 -1.59
C PRO A 137 6.37 14.99 -0.06
N ALA A 138 5.28 14.48 0.50
CA ALA A 138 5.08 14.38 1.96
C ALA A 138 5.88 13.24 2.60
N TYR A 139 6.43 12.33 1.79
CA TYR A 139 7.22 11.18 2.24
C TYR A 139 8.68 11.53 2.56
N GLY A 140 9.30 12.41 1.77
CA GLY A 140 10.69 12.84 1.98
C GLY A 140 11.72 11.86 1.41
N TYR A 141 12.92 11.84 2.00
CA TYR A 141 14.07 11.11 1.47
C TYR A 141 14.72 10.24 2.55
N SER A 142 15.11 9.03 2.16
CA SER A 142 15.95 8.11 2.93
C SER A 142 16.69 7.16 1.98
N ASP A 143 17.50 6.25 2.53
CA ASP A 143 18.17 5.21 1.74
C ASP A 143 17.17 4.25 1.04
N GLN A 144 15.91 4.21 1.48
CA GLN A 144 14.86 3.34 0.95
C GLN A 144 13.77 4.11 0.22
N LEU A 145 13.71 5.45 0.33
CA LEU A 145 12.59 6.27 -0.11
C LEU A 145 13.07 7.51 -0.84
N ALA A 146 12.45 7.78 -2.00
CA ALA A 146 12.64 9.01 -2.75
C ALA A 146 11.31 9.73 -2.96
N SER A 147 11.38 11.06 -3.01
CA SER A 147 10.27 11.97 -3.30
C SER A 147 10.72 13.00 -4.35
N PRO A 148 9.78 13.75 -4.95
CA PRO A 148 10.14 14.82 -5.88
C PRO A 148 11.06 15.87 -5.23
N PHE A 149 12.00 16.40 -6.01
CA PHE A 149 12.82 17.55 -5.61
C PHE A 149 11.91 18.67 -5.13
N GLY A 150 12.13 19.12 -3.90
CA GLY A 150 11.36 20.17 -3.25
C GLY A 150 12.15 21.47 -3.11
N GLY A 151 11.45 22.57 -2.81
CA GLY A 151 12.06 23.88 -2.55
C GLY A 151 11.55 24.99 -3.49
N ALA A 152 11.82 26.24 -3.11
CA ALA A 152 11.31 27.42 -3.82
C ALA A 152 11.93 27.63 -5.22
N ARG A 153 13.12 27.09 -5.48
CA ARG A 153 13.85 27.25 -6.75
C ARG A 153 14.40 25.91 -7.22
N LEU A 154 13.62 25.20 -8.03
CA LEU A 154 14.08 24.00 -8.72
C LEU A 154 14.83 24.36 -10.00
N THR A 155 15.95 23.70 -10.26
CA THR A 155 16.67 23.79 -11.54
C THR A 155 15.82 23.20 -12.68
N ALA A 156 16.19 23.49 -13.93
CA ALA A 156 15.51 22.90 -15.09
C ALA A 156 15.62 21.36 -15.08
N ALA A 157 16.79 20.82 -14.75
CA ALA A 157 17.02 19.38 -14.63
C ALA A 157 16.14 18.74 -13.54
N GLN A 158 16.08 19.34 -12.35
CA GLN A 158 15.21 18.84 -11.26
C GLN A 158 13.73 18.82 -11.64
N ARG A 159 13.27 19.82 -12.40
CA ARG A 159 11.89 19.87 -12.90
C ARG A 159 11.62 18.75 -13.89
N GLU A 160 12.56 18.44 -14.77
CA GLU A 160 12.38 17.36 -15.74
C GLU A 160 12.38 15.98 -15.06
N VAL A 161 13.27 15.75 -14.08
CA VAL A 161 13.22 14.55 -13.23
C VAL A 161 11.86 14.44 -12.53
N ASN A 162 11.39 15.51 -11.88
CA ASN A 162 10.10 15.49 -11.17
C ASN A 162 8.94 15.20 -12.13
N LYS A 163 8.94 15.80 -13.32
CA LYS A 163 7.90 15.62 -14.33
C LYS A 163 7.90 14.19 -14.88
N SER A 164 9.08 13.65 -15.19
CA SER A 164 9.24 12.30 -15.76
C SER A 164 8.68 11.23 -14.81
N ILE A 165 9.09 11.26 -13.54
CA ILE A 165 8.68 10.27 -12.55
C ILE A 165 7.23 10.48 -12.06
N SER A 166 6.75 11.73 -11.96
CA SER A 166 5.35 12.01 -11.60
C SER A 166 4.38 11.49 -12.67
N ARG A 167 4.76 11.59 -13.95
CA ARG A 167 3.97 11.04 -15.08
C ARG A 167 3.81 9.53 -14.97
N VAL A 168 4.86 8.83 -14.55
CA VAL A 168 4.86 7.36 -14.43
C VAL A 168 4.13 6.91 -13.16
N ARG A 169 4.27 7.67 -12.06
CA ARG A 169 3.63 7.40 -10.75
C ARG A 169 2.09 7.43 -10.80
N ILE A 170 1.47 8.11 -11.78
CA ILE A 170 -0.01 8.16 -11.91
C ILE A 170 -0.65 6.76 -11.96
N SER A 171 0.12 5.76 -12.38
CA SER A 171 -0.24 4.33 -12.36
C SER A 171 -0.76 3.83 -11.00
N VAL A 172 -0.30 4.39 -9.87
CA VAL A 172 -0.78 4.01 -8.53
C VAL A 172 -2.29 4.22 -8.38
N GLU A 173 -2.81 5.31 -8.94
CA GLU A 173 -4.24 5.64 -8.85
C GLU A 173 -5.10 4.60 -9.58
N TRP A 174 -4.57 3.98 -10.65
CA TRP A 174 -5.28 2.95 -11.39
C TRP A 174 -5.47 1.68 -10.56
N SER A 175 -4.48 1.28 -9.74
CA SER A 175 -4.64 0.16 -8.80
C SER A 175 -5.70 0.46 -7.73
N PHE A 176 -5.79 1.70 -7.25
CA PHE A 176 -6.85 2.10 -6.32
C PHE A 176 -8.23 2.06 -6.97
N GLY A 177 -8.34 2.57 -8.20
CA GLY A 177 -9.55 2.48 -9.00
C GLY A 177 -9.99 1.03 -9.20
N GLN A 178 -9.04 0.13 -9.51
CA GLN A 178 -9.31 -1.29 -9.73
C GLN A 178 -9.88 -1.98 -8.48
N VAL A 179 -9.31 -1.72 -7.30
CA VAL A 179 -9.83 -2.25 -6.03
C VAL A 179 -11.28 -1.79 -5.81
N LEU A 180 -11.58 -0.51 -6.06
CA LEU A 180 -12.94 0.00 -5.91
C LEU A 180 -13.92 -0.56 -6.94
N GLN A 181 -13.47 -0.76 -8.18
CA GLN A 181 -14.28 -1.33 -9.24
C GLN A 181 -14.70 -2.77 -8.92
N TYR A 182 -13.78 -3.59 -8.41
CA TYR A 182 -14.09 -4.98 -8.05
C TYR A 182 -14.85 -5.08 -6.72
N TRP A 183 -14.57 -4.18 -5.78
CA TRP A 183 -15.10 -4.25 -4.43
C TRP A 183 -15.77 -2.94 -3.99
N PRO A 184 -16.89 -2.50 -4.61
CA PRO A 184 -17.56 -1.26 -4.22
C PRO A 184 -17.94 -1.19 -2.73
N ILE A 185 -18.11 -2.36 -2.08
CA ILE A 185 -18.41 -2.47 -0.66
C ILE A 185 -17.34 -1.83 0.25
N VAL A 186 -16.07 -1.75 -0.20
CA VAL A 186 -15.00 -1.13 0.59
C VAL A 186 -15.01 0.41 0.54
N ASP A 187 -15.79 0.98 -0.38
CA ASP A 187 -16.04 2.43 -0.49
C ASP A 187 -17.42 2.83 0.06
N PHE A 188 -18.26 1.85 0.41
CA PHE A 188 -19.64 2.11 0.76
C PHE A 188 -19.79 2.69 2.18
N LYS A 189 -19.81 4.03 2.23
CA LYS A 189 -19.93 4.86 3.44
C LYS A 189 -20.91 4.33 4.49
N LYS A 190 -22.14 3.95 4.11
CA LYS A 190 -23.22 3.56 5.06
C LYS A 190 -22.93 2.27 5.87
N LYS A 191 -22.01 1.40 5.40
CA LYS A 191 -21.60 0.17 6.10
C LYS A 191 -20.27 0.31 6.85
N SER A 192 -19.60 1.46 6.74
CA SER A 192 -18.30 1.72 7.34
C SER A 192 -18.43 2.36 8.73
N ARG A 193 -19.01 1.64 9.71
CA ARG A 193 -19.02 2.06 11.13
C ARG A 193 -17.75 1.61 11.86
N ILE A 194 -16.94 2.57 12.30
CA ILE A 194 -15.78 2.32 13.16
C ILE A 194 -16.26 1.70 14.48
N GLY A 195 -15.76 0.51 14.81
CA GLY A 195 -16.12 -0.23 16.01
C GLY A 195 -17.07 -1.42 15.81
N ASN A 196 -17.89 -1.44 14.74
CA ASN A 196 -18.90 -2.50 14.52
C ASN A 196 -18.67 -3.36 13.26
N SER A 197 -17.76 -2.96 12.36
CA SER A 197 -17.51 -3.71 11.11
C SER A 197 -16.00 -3.93 10.91
N PRO A 198 -15.56 -5.10 10.39
CA PRO A 198 -14.15 -5.40 10.12
C PRO A 198 -13.61 -4.65 8.88
N ILE A 199 -13.98 -3.39 8.69
CA ILE A 199 -13.63 -2.51 7.54
C ILE A 199 -12.13 -2.54 7.27
N ALA A 200 -11.34 -2.50 8.34
CA ALA A 200 -9.89 -2.64 8.34
C ALA A 200 -9.37 -3.87 7.57
N LYS A 201 -10.04 -5.00 7.78
CA LYS A 201 -9.70 -6.28 7.17
C LYS A 201 -10.30 -6.37 5.77
N MET A 202 -11.50 -5.82 5.56
CA MET A 202 -12.18 -5.87 4.27
C MET A 202 -11.35 -5.21 3.16
N TYR A 203 -10.73 -4.06 3.41
CA TYR A 203 -9.87 -3.43 2.40
C TYR A 203 -8.64 -4.29 2.06
N LYS A 204 -7.98 -4.86 3.07
CA LYS A 204 -6.82 -5.74 2.83
C LYS A 204 -7.19 -7.04 2.13
N VAL A 205 -8.36 -7.60 2.43
CA VAL A 205 -8.91 -8.77 1.73
C VAL A 205 -9.26 -8.41 0.29
N ALA A 206 -9.88 -7.24 0.05
CA ALA A 206 -10.15 -6.74 -1.29
C ALA A 206 -8.85 -6.57 -2.10
N VAL A 207 -7.80 -5.99 -1.51
CA VAL A 207 -6.47 -5.90 -2.13
C VAL A 207 -5.92 -7.28 -2.48
N LEU A 208 -5.95 -8.23 -1.54
CA LEU A 208 -5.48 -9.60 -1.80
C LEU A 208 -6.21 -10.24 -2.97
N LEU A 209 -7.54 -10.18 -2.99
CA LEU A 209 -8.36 -10.76 -4.06
C LEU A 209 -8.16 -10.03 -5.40
N THR A 210 -7.95 -8.71 -5.38
CA THR A 210 -7.58 -7.94 -6.58
C THR A 210 -6.24 -8.38 -7.17
N ASN A 211 -5.25 -8.66 -6.32
CA ASN A 211 -3.97 -9.21 -6.77
C ASN A 211 -4.17 -10.62 -7.36
N CYS A 212 -4.97 -11.48 -6.73
CA CYS A 212 -5.29 -12.81 -7.30
C CYS A 212 -5.94 -12.71 -8.68
N ILE A 213 -6.92 -11.81 -8.86
CA ILE A 213 -7.56 -11.56 -10.16
C ILE A 213 -6.54 -11.04 -11.19
N THR A 214 -5.60 -10.20 -10.76
CA THR A 214 -4.53 -9.68 -11.63
C THR A 214 -3.60 -10.80 -12.09
N CYS A 215 -3.19 -11.70 -11.19
CA CYS A 215 -2.34 -12.84 -11.50
C CYS A 215 -3.04 -13.85 -12.41
N ASP A 216 -4.28 -14.22 -12.09
CA ASP A 216 -5.12 -15.12 -12.89
C ASP A 216 -5.32 -14.63 -14.33
N ARG A 217 -5.52 -13.32 -14.50
CA ARG A 217 -5.63 -12.69 -15.83
C ARG A 217 -4.30 -12.50 -16.53
N GLY A 218 -3.18 -12.59 -15.82
CA GLY A 218 -1.85 -12.26 -16.32
C GLY A 218 -1.68 -10.78 -16.72
N ARG A 219 -2.60 -9.89 -16.34
CA ARG A 219 -2.53 -8.45 -16.67
C ARG A 219 -3.50 -7.57 -15.88
N ASN A 220 -3.11 -6.30 -15.70
CA ASN A 220 -4.01 -5.18 -15.41
C ASN A 220 -3.52 -3.89 -16.12
N THR A 221 -4.15 -2.76 -15.84
CA THR A 221 -3.78 -1.47 -16.44
C THR A 221 -2.32 -1.08 -16.14
N ASN A 222 -1.83 -1.32 -14.92
CA ASN A 222 -0.45 -1.03 -14.54
C ASN A 222 0.53 -1.93 -15.27
N SER A 223 0.33 -3.24 -15.20
CA SER A 223 1.20 -4.23 -15.84
C SER A 223 1.31 -3.98 -17.36
N ALA A 224 0.19 -3.63 -18.01
CA ALA A 224 0.16 -3.27 -19.43
C ALA A 224 0.86 -1.94 -19.72
N TYR A 225 0.73 -0.94 -18.83
CA TYR A 225 1.39 0.34 -18.98
C TYR A 225 2.91 0.21 -18.89
N PHE A 226 3.42 -0.59 -17.95
CA PHE A 226 4.85 -0.83 -17.75
C PHE A 226 5.43 -1.91 -18.68
N GLY A 227 4.58 -2.69 -19.35
CA GLY A 227 5.03 -3.80 -20.19
C GLY A 227 5.63 -4.95 -19.39
N LEU A 228 5.23 -5.11 -18.12
CA LEU A 228 5.74 -6.13 -17.21
C LEU A 228 4.56 -6.96 -16.68
N PRO A 229 4.46 -8.26 -17.01
CA PRO A 229 3.36 -9.10 -16.53
C PRO A 229 3.46 -9.34 -15.01
N PRO A 230 2.32 -9.51 -14.32
CA PRO A 230 2.29 -9.99 -12.94
C PRO A 230 2.80 -11.43 -12.85
N PRO A 231 3.19 -11.89 -11.64
CA PRO A 231 3.44 -13.30 -11.40
C PRO A 231 2.18 -14.14 -11.65
N THR A 232 2.37 -15.45 -11.81
CA THR A 232 1.28 -16.43 -11.77
C THR A 232 0.58 -16.42 -10.42
N LEU A 233 -0.63 -16.96 -10.36
CA LEU A 233 -1.40 -17.03 -9.12
C LEU A 233 -0.67 -17.89 -8.07
N GLU A 234 -0.04 -18.97 -8.51
CA GLU A 234 0.74 -19.91 -7.70
C GLU A 234 1.97 -19.24 -7.11
N GLU A 235 2.74 -18.52 -7.92
CA GLU A 235 3.89 -17.72 -7.47
C GLU A 235 3.47 -16.64 -6.47
N TYR A 236 2.35 -15.96 -6.73
CA TYR A 236 1.85 -14.90 -5.85
C TYR A 236 1.36 -15.44 -4.50
N LEU A 237 0.65 -16.56 -4.49
CA LEU A 237 0.08 -17.18 -3.28
C LEU A 237 1.06 -18.11 -2.55
N HIS A 238 2.22 -18.40 -3.14
CA HIS A 238 3.21 -19.35 -2.62
C HIS A 238 2.61 -20.76 -2.41
N VAL A 239 1.74 -21.18 -3.31
CA VAL A 239 1.11 -22.51 -3.33
C VAL A 239 1.83 -23.40 -4.35
N ASN A 240 3.08 -23.71 -4.01
CA ASN A 240 3.99 -24.69 -4.64
C ASN A 240 4.53 -24.40 -6.05
N MET A 241 5.86 -24.55 -6.17
CA MET A 241 6.44 -25.80 -6.68
C MET A 241 7.40 -26.36 -5.63
#